data_AF-A0A6N6KRN8-F1
#
_entry.id   AF-A0A6N6KRN8-F1
#
_cell.length_a   1.000
_cell.length_b   1.000
_cell.length_c   1.000
_cell.angle_alpha   90.00
_cell.angle_beta   90.00
_cell.angle_gamma   90.00
#
_symmetry.space_group_name_H-M   'P 1'
#
loop_
_entity.id
_entity.type
_entity.pdbx_description
1 polymer ?
#
loop_
_entity_poly.entity_id
_entity_poly.type
_entity_poly.pdbx_seq_one_letter_code
_entity_poly.pdbx_strand_id
1 'polypeptide(L)'
;MEHLAQNIESLIFTAETPISLKEIRNCLTEAFGLKFSKEEILQAIGQLQERYAQDDFAIEIVEIADGYQFMTKGSFHQTVGIYLKQTMRRRLSRAALETLSIIAYKQPVTKVEMERIRGVSCDYSIQKLLEKELVSIMGRSEGPGRPLLYGTSQKFMDYFGLKNIDDLPRPKDFKEPEQQIGEAAPIEENIPEEISIEDVEAIEKEKQDQPDNEDLD
;
A
#
# COMPACT_ATOMS: atom_id res chain seq x y z
N MET A 1 -0.93 -31.85 18.11
CA MET A 1 -0.50 -30.70 17.28
C MET A 1 -0.68 -31.02 15.81
N GLU A 2 -1.76 -31.69 15.44
CA GLU A 2 -2.12 -31.79 14.03
C GLU A 2 -2.66 -30.42 13.63
N HIS A 3 -2.20 -29.92 12.49
CA HIS A 3 -2.70 -28.72 11.83
C HIS A 3 -2.21 -27.33 12.27
N LEU A 4 -1.04 -27.17 12.92
CA LEU A 4 -0.52 -25.83 13.24
C LEU A 4 -0.38 -24.95 11.99
N ALA A 5 0.22 -25.47 10.92
CA ALA A 5 0.36 -24.75 9.66
C ALA A 5 -1.01 -24.38 9.07
N GLN A 6 -1.98 -25.30 9.06
CA GLN A 6 -3.32 -25.02 8.52
C GLN A 6 -4.11 -24.00 9.35
N ASN A 7 -3.90 -23.93 10.67
CA ASN A 7 -4.50 -22.87 11.49
C ASN A 7 -3.86 -21.52 11.19
N ILE A 8 -2.54 -21.47 10.95
CA ILE A 8 -1.88 -20.23 10.52
C ILE A 8 -2.34 -19.83 9.12
N GLU A 9 -2.46 -20.79 8.21
CA GLU A 9 -2.99 -20.61 6.86
C GLU A 9 -4.38 -19.98 6.89
N SER A 10 -5.29 -20.49 7.73
CA SER A 10 -6.65 -19.95 7.86
C SER A 10 -6.67 -18.54 8.45
N LEU A 11 -5.79 -18.23 9.41
CA LEU A 11 -5.65 -16.89 9.98
C LEU A 11 -5.17 -15.89 8.94
N ILE A 12 -4.11 -16.21 8.19
CA ILE A 12 -3.55 -15.35 7.14
C ILE A 12 -4.59 -15.16 6.02
N PHE A 13 -5.34 -16.20 5.66
CA PHE A 13 -6.39 -16.13 4.64
C PHE A 13 -7.57 -15.24 5.04
N THR A 14 -7.95 -15.27 6.32
CA THR A 14 -9.11 -14.52 6.83
C THR A 14 -8.78 -13.05 7.11
N ALA A 15 -7.50 -12.71 7.31
CA ALA A 15 -7.09 -11.36 7.65
C ALA A 15 -7.29 -10.40 6.46
N GLU A 16 -7.97 -9.27 6.71
CA GLU A 16 -8.16 -8.20 5.70
C GLU A 16 -6.88 -7.37 5.46
N THR A 17 -5.95 -7.42 6.41
CA THR A 17 -4.65 -6.71 6.40
C THR A 17 -3.54 -7.67 6.83
N PRO A 18 -2.25 -7.37 6.57
CA PRO A 18 -1.16 -8.24 6.98
C PRO A 18 -1.22 -8.55 8.48
N ILE A 19 -1.27 -9.84 8.84
CA ILE A 19 -1.38 -10.28 10.23
C ILE A 19 0.01 -10.46 10.84
N SER A 20 0.29 -9.77 11.94
CA SER A 20 1.60 -9.84 12.59
C SER A 20 1.85 -11.19 13.27
N LEU A 21 3.12 -11.56 13.43
CA LEU A 21 3.50 -12.76 14.19
C LEU A 21 2.93 -12.74 15.62
N LYS A 22 2.86 -11.55 16.22
CA LYS A 22 2.31 -11.37 17.58
C LYS A 22 0.81 -11.69 17.62
N GLU A 23 0.05 -11.25 16.63
CA GLU A 23 -1.39 -11.52 16.52
C GLU A 23 -1.65 -13.01 16.28
N ILE A 24 -0.93 -13.62 15.33
CA ILE A 24 -0.99 -15.07 15.09
C ILE A 24 -0.75 -15.83 16.40
N ARG A 25 0.34 -15.52 17.11
CA ARG A 25 0.69 -16.18 18.38
C ARG A 25 -0.40 -16.01 19.44
N ASN A 26 -0.91 -14.80 19.61
CA ASN A 26 -1.92 -14.51 20.62
C ASN A 26 -3.21 -15.30 20.34
N CYS A 27 -3.67 -15.30 19.08
CA CYS A 27 -4.87 -16.04 18.67
C CYS A 27 -4.70 -17.55 18.87
N LEU A 28 -3.57 -18.12 18.45
CA LEU A 28 -3.29 -19.55 18.65
C LEU A 28 -3.23 -19.92 20.13
N THR A 29 -2.58 -19.09 20.96
CA THR A 29 -2.51 -19.34 22.41
C THR A 29 -3.88 -19.30 23.07
N GLU A 30 -4.75 -18.39 22.65
CA GLU A 30 -6.14 -18.32 23.13
C GLU A 30 -6.96 -19.54 22.67
N ALA A 31 -6.87 -19.92 21.40
CA ALA A 31 -7.64 -21.02 20.83
C ALA A 31 -7.26 -22.40 21.41
N PHE A 32 -5.97 -22.63 21.66
CA PHE A 32 -5.46 -23.93 22.11
C PHE A 32 -5.09 -23.99 23.59
N GLY A 33 -5.06 -22.85 24.29
CA GLY A 33 -4.61 -22.78 25.69
C GLY A 33 -3.12 -23.11 25.90
N LEU A 34 -2.32 -23.06 24.83
CA LEU A 34 -0.90 -23.43 24.82
C LEU A 34 -0.02 -22.26 24.44
N LYS A 35 1.19 -22.22 24.98
CA LYS A 35 2.20 -21.23 24.56
C LYS A 35 2.93 -21.76 23.31
N PHE A 36 2.94 -20.94 22.27
CA PHE A 36 3.72 -21.21 21.06
C PHE A 36 4.99 -20.33 21.07
N SER A 37 6.13 -20.95 20.78
CA SER A 37 7.38 -20.22 20.58
C SER A 37 7.35 -19.44 19.27
N LYS A 38 8.22 -18.44 19.15
CA LYS A 38 8.35 -17.66 17.91
C LYS A 38 8.86 -18.55 16.78
N GLU A 39 9.79 -19.43 17.10
CA GLU A 39 10.47 -20.33 16.18
C GLU A 39 9.50 -21.35 15.57
N GLU A 40 8.59 -21.92 16.37
CA GLU A 40 7.56 -22.85 15.88
C GLU A 40 6.61 -22.18 14.88
N ILE A 41 6.17 -20.96 15.16
CA ILE A 41 5.29 -20.20 14.26
C ILE A 41 6.01 -19.85 12.97
N LEU A 42 7.26 -19.38 13.05
CA LEU A 42 8.07 -19.06 11.88
C LEU A 42 8.36 -20.28 11.01
N GLN A 43 8.63 -21.44 11.62
CA GLN A 43 8.81 -22.68 10.87
C GLN A 43 7.53 -23.08 10.13
N ALA A 44 6.37 -23.00 10.79
CA ALA A 44 5.09 -23.30 10.16
C ALA A 44 4.77 -22.33 9.01
N ILE A 45 5.04 -21.02 9.18
CA ILE A 45 4.90 -20.03 8.11
C ILE A 45 5.85 -20.35 6.95
N GLY A 46 7.11 -20.68 7.23
CA GLY A 46 8.08 -21.04 6.21
C GLY A 46 7.64 -22.25 5.37
N GLN A 47 7.04 -23.26 6.00
CA GLN A 47 6.46 -24.41 5.29
C GLN A 47 5.31 -23.99 4.37
N LEU A 48 4.44 -23.08 4.82
CA LEU A 48 3.36 -22.56 3.97
C LEU A 48 3.93 -21.74 2.80
N GLN A 49 4.92 -20.90 3.05
CA GLN A 49 5.59 -20.11 1.99
C GLN A 49 6.20 -21.03 0.92
N GLU A 50 6.92 -22.07 1.32
CA GLU A 50 7.49 -23.06 0.39
C GLU A 50 6.40 -23.80 -0.40
N ARG A 51 5.28 -24.15 0.26
CA ARG A 51 4.13 -24.79 -0.39
C ARG A 51 3.51 -23.90 -1.46
N TYR A 52 3.18 -22.65 -1.13
CA TYR A 52 2.53 -21.72 -2.07
C TYR A 52 3.50 -21.14 -3.10
N ALA A 53 4.82 -21.26 -2.89
CA ALA A 53 5.81 -20.91 -3.91
C ALA A 53 5.72 -21.81 -5.15
N GLN A 54 5.21 -23.05 -5.03
CA GLN A 54 5.07 -24.00 -6.14
C GLN A 54 4.20 -23.47 -7.28
N ASP A 55 4.53 -23.81 -8.53
CA ASP A 55 3.89 -23.29 -9.74
C ASP A 55 2.39 -23.64 -9.86
N ASP A 56 1.93 -24.67 -9.15
CA ASP A 56 0.52 -25.07 -9.10
C ASP A 56 -0.37 -24.04 -8.38
N PHE A 57 0.22 -23.10 -7.63
CA PHE A 57 -0.51 -22.04 -6.93
C PHE A 57 -0.35 -20.69 -7.63
N ALA A 58 -1.47 -20.00 -7.84
CA ALA A 58 -1.51 -18.62 -8.34
C ALA A 58 -1.35 -17.55 -7.24
N ILE A 59 -1.31 -17.99 -5.98
CA ILE A 59 -1.16 -17.14 -4.78
C ILE A 59 0.10 -17.52 -4.02
N GLU A 60 0.60 -16.61 -3.21
CA GLU A 60 1.77 -16.75 -2.36
C GLU A 60 1.55 -16.05 -1.01
N ILE A 61 2.32 -16.44 0.01
CA ILE A 61 2.34 -15.75 1.30
C ILE A 61 3.57 -14.85 1.35
N VAL A 62 3.33 -13.55 1.43
CA VAL A 62 4.38 -12.53 1.51
C VAL A 62 4.40 -11.90 2.89
N GLU A 63 5.57 -11.41 3.28
CA GLU A 63 5.74 -10.60 4.48
C GLU A 63 5.66 -9.12 4.07
N ILE A 64 4.63 -8.42 4.54
CA ILE A 64 4.38 -7.00 4.26
C ILE A 64 4.19 -6.31 5.61
N ALA A 65 4.84 -5.15 5.80
CA ALA A 65 4.63 -4.32 6.98
C ALA A 65 4.78 -5.09 8.32
N ASP A 66 5.81 -5.96 8.42
CA ASP A 66 6.05 -6.89 9.55
C ASP A 66 4.91 -7.90 9.85
N GLY A 67 3.98 -8.08 8.91
CA GLY A 67 2.91 -9.07 8.94
C GLY A 67 2.94 -9.98 7.73
N TYR A 68 2.05 -10.98 7.72
CA TYR A 68 1.92 -11.96 6.65
C TYR A 68 0.57 -11.84 5.96
N GLN A 69 0.53 -11.95 4.63
CA GLN A 69 -0.71 -11.91 3.86
C GLN A 69 -0.61 -12.79 2.62
N PHE A 70 -1.75 -13.34 2.19
CA PHE A 70 -1.87 -13.91 0.85
C PHE A 70 -1.93 -12.83 -0.23
N MET A 71 -1.13 -13.00 -1.27
CA MET A 71 -1.17 -12.18 -2.48
C MET A 71 -1.17 -13.05 -3.73
N THR A 72 -1.67 -12.50 -4.85
CA THR A 72 -1.53 -13.16 -6.16
C THR A 72 -0.11 -13.01 -6.67
N LYS A 73 0.46 -14.08 -7.26
CA LYS A 73 1.80 -14.03 -7.83
C LYS A 73 1.90 -13.01 -8.96
N GLY A 74 3.07 -12.37 -9.07
CA GLY A 74 3.33 -11.33 -10.07
C GLY A 74 3.03 -11.72 -11.52
N SER A 75 3.19 -13.00 -11.88
CA SER A 75 2.87 -13.54 -13.22
C SER A 75 1.41 -13.34 -13.64
N PHE A 76 0.49 -13.14 -12.68
CA PHE A 76 -0.94 -12.96 -12.93
C PHE A 76 -1.38 -11.49 -12.89
N HIS A 77 -0.44 -10.55 -12.79
CA HIS A 77 -0.71 -9.11 -12.68
C HIS A 77 -1.68 -8.59 -13.75
N GLN A 78 -1.54 -9.01 -15.01
CA GLN A 78 -2.40 -8.55 -16.11
C GLN A 78 -3.88 -8.91 -15.87
N THR A 79 -4.15 -10.18 -15.58
CA THR A 79 -5.51 -10.69 -15.35
C THR A 79 -6.16 -10.02 -14.14
N VAL A 80 -5.43 -9.98 -13.01
CA VAL A 80 -5.89 -9.34 -11.77
C VAL A 80 -6.11 -7.85 -11.98
N GLY A 81 -5.19 -7.19 -12.69
CA GLY A 81 -5.27 -5.76 -12.99
C GLY A 81 -6.48 -5.38 -13.85
N ILE A 82 -6.85 -6.19 -14.83
CA ILE A 82 -8.08 -5.97 -15.64
C ILE A 82 -9.32 -6.02 -14.74
N TYR A 83 -9.41 -7.02 -13.86
CA TYR A 83 -10.52 -7.15 -12.92
C TYR A 83 -10.57 -5.97 -11.94
N LEU A 84 -9.43 -5.57 -11.36
CA LEU A 84 -9.36 -4.46 -10.40
C LEU A 84 -9.60 -3.09 -11.04
N LYS A 85 -9.27 -2.89 -12.32
CA LYS A 85 -9.56 -1.63 -13.04
C LYS A 85 -11.05 -1.33 -13.12
N GLN A 86 -11.90 -2.36 -13.09
CA GLN A 86 -13.35 -2.19 -13.02
C GLN A 86 -13.84 -1.75 -11.63
N THR A 87 -12.96 -1.81 -10.62
CA THR A 87 -13.31 -1.63 -9.21
C THR A 87 -12.48 -0.56 -8.47
N MET A 88 -11.41 0.00 -9.04
CA MET A 88 -10.48 0.88 -8.30
C MET A 88 -10.69 2.40 -8.43
N ARG A 89 -10.42 3.08 -7.30
CA ARG A 89 -10.35 4.55 -7.11
C ARG A 89 -8.97 5.12 -7.48
N ARG A 90 -8.98 6.41 -7.85
CA ARG A 90 -7.88 7.29 -8.34
C ARG A 90 -6.45 6.97 -7.85
N ARG A 91 -5.54 6.74 -8.82
CA ARG A 91 -4.08 6.59 -8.65
C ARG A 91 -3.44 7.86 -8.07
N LEU A 92 -2.23 7.74 -7.50
CA LEU A 92 -1.40 8.92 -7.17
C LEU A 92 -0.98 9.64 -8.45
N SER A 93 -1.02 10.97 -8.45
CA SER A 93 -0.50 11.76 -9.57
C SER A 93 1.03 11.65 -9.64
N ARG A 94 1.59 11.97 -10.81
CA ARG A 94 3.05 11.99 -11.02
C ARG A 94 3.77 12.86 -9.99
N ALA A 95 3.28 14.08 -9.75
CA ALA A 95 3.86 15.00 -8.75
C ALA A 95 3.83 14.43 -7.32
N ALA A 96 2.75 13.71 -6.96
CA ALA A 96 2.65 13.04 -5.67
C ALA A 96 3.64 11.87 -5.57
N LEU A 97 3.82 11.08 -6.63
CA LEU A 97 4.79 9.98 -6.67
C LEU A 97 6.24 10.48 -6.58
N GLU A 98 6.58 11.56 -7.27
CA GLU A 98 7.92 12.18 -7.18
C GLU A 98 8.22 12.65 -5.76
N THR A 99 7.26 13.36 -5.14
CA THR A 99 7.40 13.84 -3.77
C THR A 99 7.53 12.67 -2.79
N LEU A 100 6.67 11.65 -2.93
CA LEU A 100 6.70 10.45 -2.09
C LEU A 100 8.03 9.71 -2.21
N SER A 101 8.57 9.60 -3.43
CA SER A 101 9.87 8.95 -3.68
C SER A 101 11.00 9.67 -2.95
N ILE A 102 11.02 11.01 -2.99
CA ILE A 102 12.02 11.78 -2.24
C ILE A 102 11.90 11.49 -0.75
N ILE A 103 10.69 11.49 -0.19
CA ILE A 103 10.47 11.16 1.22
C ILE A 103 10.99 9.76 1.54
N ALA A 104 10.60 8.75 0.76
CA ALA A 104 10.98 7.36 0.98
C ALA A 104 12.50 7.14 1.04
N TYR A 105 13.25 7.77 0.12
CA TYR A 105 14.71 7.60 0.03
C TYR A 105 15.54 8.59 0.85
N LYS A 106 14.95 9.69 1.35
CA LYS A 106 15.67 10.74 2.10
C LYS A 106 15.18 10.97 3.52
N GLN A 107 14.16 10.23 3.97
CA GLN A 107 13.64 10.39 5.32
C GLN A 107 14.71 10.22 6.41
N PRO A 108 14.60 10.96 7.52
CA PRO A 108 13.65 12.05 7.76
C PRO A 108 14.02 13.31 6.94
N VAL A 109 13.07 13.88 6.19
CA VAL A 109 13.31 15.00 5.27
C VAL A 109 12.36 16.19 5.52
N THR A 110 12.84 17.41 5.33
CA THR A 110 12.01 18.62 5.45
C THR A 110 11.39 19.04 4.12
N LYS A 111 10.29 19.82 4.16
CA LYS A 111 9.69 20.43 2.97
C LYS A 111 10.71 21.18 2.11
N VAL A 112 11.56 22.00 2.75
CA VAL A 112 12.53 22.85 2.04
C VAL A 112 13.55 22.02 1.28
N GLU A 113 13.99 20.89 1.86
CA GLU A 113 14.91 19.97 1.18
C GLU A 113 14.23 19.27 0.00
N MET A 114 12.96 18.87 0.15
CA MET A 114 12.19 18.29 -0.95
C MET A 114 12.02 19.27 -2.11
N GLU A 115 11.62 20.51 -1.84
CA GLU A 115 11.45 21.54 -2.87
C GLU A 115 12.77 21.87 -3.57
N ARG A 116 13.90 21.86 -2.84
CA ARG A 116 15.23 22.02 -3.45
C ARG A 116 15.56 20.90 -4.44
N ILE A 117 15.18 19.66 -4.13
CA ILE A 117 15.40 18.50 -5.01
C ILE A 117 14.45 18.56 -6.22
N ARG A 118 13.18 18.87 -6.01
CA ARG A 118 12.16 18.91 -7.08
C ARG A 118 12.28 20.14 -7.98
N GLY A 119 12.81 21.24 -7.47
CA GLY A 119 12.83 22.54 -8.15
C GLY A 119 11.48 23.26 -8.21
N VAL A 120 10.42 22.68 -7.63
CA VAL A 120 9.06 23.24 -7.59
C VAL A 120 8.41 22.96 -6.24
N SER A 121 7.33 23.69 -5.92
CA SER A 121 6.60 23.47 -4.67
C SER A 121 6.01 22.06 -4.58
N CYS A 122 6.01 21.51 -3.37
CA CYS A 122 5.45 20.19 -3.06
C CYS A 122 4.34 20.23 -2.01
N ASP A 123 3.79 21.41 -1.69
CA ASP A 123 2.78 21.58 -0.63
C ASP A 123 1.55 20.69 -0.82
N TYR A 124 0.93 20.78 -1.99
CA TYR A 124 -0.25 20.00 -2.31
C TYR A 124 0.05 18.49 -2.29
N SER A 125 1.22 18.08 -2.81
CA SER A 125 1.65 16.68 -2.81
C SER A 125 1.83 16.16 -1.38
N ILE A 126 2.51 16.89 -0.51
CA ILE A 126 2.66 16.52 0.90
C ILE A 126 1.29 16.39 1.56
N GLN A 127 0.41 17.37 1.37
CA GLN A 127 -0.94 17.34 1.95
C GLN A 127 -1.70 16.08 1.50
N LYS A 128 -1.73 15.78 0.20
CA LYS A 128 -2.41 14.58 -0.32
C LYS A 128 -1.79 13.28 0.17
N LEU A 129 -0.47 13.22 0.35
CA LEU A 129 0.20 12.04 0.87
C LEU A 129 -0.09 11.83 2.36
N LEU A 130 -0.22 12.90 3.14
CA LEU A 130 -0.68 12.86 4.53
C LEU A 130 -2.16 12.44 4.64
N GLU A 131 -3.04 13.00 3.80
CA GLU A 131 -4.47 12.62 3.75
C GLU A 131 -4.66 11.14 3.41
N LYS A 132 -3.79 10.60 2.54
CA LYS A 132 -3.78 9.16 2.20
C LYS A 132 -3.03 8.32 3.23
N GLU A 133 -2.41 8.94 4.23
CA GLU A 133 -1.58 8.35 5.28
C GLU A 133 -0.37 7.57 4.73
N LEU A 134 0.12 7.89 3.53
CA LEU A 134 1.34 7.30 2.97
C LEU A 134 2.62 7.95 3.55
N VAL A 135 2.46 9.13 4.14
CA VAL A 135 3.52 9.90 4.80
C VAL A 135 3.06 10.23 6.21
N SER A 136 4.00 10.34 7.14
CA SER A 136 3.77 10.76 8.52
C SER A 136 4.76 11.86 8.93
N ILE A 137 4.42 12.59 9.99
CA ILE A 137 5.32 13.58 10.61
C ILE A 137 6.15 12.85 11.67
N MET A 138 7.47 12.80 11.47
CA MET A 138 8.40 12.14 12.38
C MET A 138 8.86 13.05 13.53
N GLY A 139 8.65 14.37 13.39
CA GLY A 139 9.01 15.35 14.40
C GLY A 139 9.35 16.71 13.80
N ARG A 140 10.21 17.45 14.48
CA ARG A 140 10.75 18.75 14.02
C ARG A 140 12.27 18.69 14.02
N SER A 141 12.88 19.35 13.04
CA SER A 141 14.33 19.53 13.02
C SER A 141 14.79 20.54 14.08
N GLU A 142 16.07 20.45 14.44
CA GLU A 142 16.72 21.35 15.40
C GLU A 142 17.24 22.65 14.76
N GLY A 143 17.07 22.83 13.44
CA GLY A 143 17.53 24.00 12.70
C GLY A 143 16.65 25.25 12.89
N PRO A 144 17.07 26.41 12.33
CA PRO A 144 16.29 27.64 12.35
C PRO A 144 14.88 27.44 11.79
N GLY A 145 13.87 27.93 12.52
CA GLY A 145 12.45 27.76 12.15
C GLY A 145 11.86 26.39 12.48
N ARG A 146 12.67 25.43 12.96
CA ARG A 146 12.27 24.07 13.37
C ARG A 146 11.23 23.43 12.44
N PRO A 147 11.52 23.33 11.12
CA PRO A 147 10.59 22.76 10.16
C PRO A 147 10.27 21.30 10.49
N LEU A 148 9.08 20.87 10.06
CA LEU A 148 8.60 19.50 10.20
C LEU A 148 9.48 18.53 9.41
N LEU A 149 9.69 17.36 9.98
CA LEU A 149 10.34 16.22 9.35
C LEU A 149 9.29 15.20 8.91
N TYR A 150 9.37 14.78 7.66
CA TYR A 150 8.47 13.83 7.03
C TYR A 150 9.17 12.49 6.79
N GLY A 151 8.40 11.42 6.91
CA GLY A 151 8.82 10.05 6.62
C GLY A 151 7.65 9.19 6.12
N THR A 152 7.95 7.98 5.67
CA THR A 152 6.93 7.01 5.24
C THR A 152 6.20 6.43 6.45
N SER A 153 4.94 6.04 6.27
CA SER A 153 4.14 5.37 7.30
C SER A 153 4.16 3.84 7.16
N GLN A 154 3.45 3.13 8.05
CA GLN A 154 3.19 1.70 7.85
C GLN A 154 2.34 1.44 6.60
N LYS A 155 1.34 2.29 6.37
CA LYS A 155 0.46 2.20 5.20
C LYS A 155 1.20 2.38 3.88
N PHE A 156 2.35 3.06 3.89
CA PHE A 156 3.24 3.07 2.73
C PHE A 156 3.78 1.67 2.42
N MET A 157 4.24 0.94 3.44
CA MET A 157 4.70 -0.45 3.28
C MET A 157 3.58 -1.32 2.74
N ASP A 158 2.37 -1.21 3.29
CA ASP A 158 1.18 -1.92 2.81
C ASP A 158 0.87 -1.58 1.35
N TYR A 159 0.87 -0.29 1.01
CA TYR A 159 0.53 0.19 -0.33
C TYR A 159 1.51 -0.30 -1.40
N PHE A 160 2.79 -0.43 -1.06
CA PHE A 160 3.85 -0.87 -1.97
C PHE A 160 4.23 -2.35 -1.81
N GLY A 161 3.60 -3.08 -0.88
CA GLY A 161 3.89 -4.50 -0.63
C GLY A 161 5.31 -4.74 -0.12
N LEU A 162 5.85 -3.84 0.70
CA LEU A 162 7.20 -3.92 1.26
C LEU A 162 7.14 -4.47 2.69
N LYS A 163 8.16 -5.23 3.11
CA LYS A 163 8.26 -5.61 4.53
C LYS A 163 8.70 -4.42 5.35
N ASN A 164 9.74 -3.72 4.89
CA ASN A 164 10.27 -2.52 5.54
C ASN A 164 10.89 -1.56 4.51
N ILE A 165 11.37 -0.40 4.98
CA ILE A 165 11.92 0.63 4.09
C ILE A 165 13.21 0.20 3.38
N ASP A 166 14.00 -0.69 3.98
CA ASP A 166 15.29 -1.12 3.43
C ASP A 166 15.13 -2.04 2.21
N ASP A 167 13.92 -2.53 1.95
CA ASP A 167 13.56 -3.32 0.76
C ASP A 167 13.38 -2.44 -0.49
N LEU A 168 13.43 -1.12 -0.35
CA LEU A 168 13.37 -0.22 -1.50
C LEU A 168 14.56 -0.44 -2.45
N PRO A 169 14.33 -0.50 -3.78
CA PRO A 169 15.41 -0.63 -4.76
C PRO A 169 16.43 0.49 -4.60
N ARG A 170 17.72 0.16 -4.49
CA ARG A 170 18.75 1.20 -4.41
C ARG A 170 18.95 1.79 -5.80
N PRO A 171 19.44 3.04 -5.90
CA PRO A 171 19.77 3.65 -7.19
C PRO A 171 20.70 2.83 -8.09
N LYS A 172 21.51 1.92 -7.52
CA LYS A 172 22.40 1.01 -8.24
C LYS A 172 21.70 -0.26 -8.76
N ASP A 173 20.51 -0.55 -8.27
CA ASP A 173 19.70 -1.73 -8.61
C ASP A 173 18.77 -1.45 -9.80
N PHE A 174 18.63 -0.19 -10.21
CA PHE A 174 18.02 0.18 -11.48
C PHE A 174 18.94 -0.26 -12.62
N LYS A 175 18.83 -1.51 -13.02
CA LYS A 175 19.18 -1.92 -14.39
C LYS A 175 18.16 -1.24 -15.30
N GLU A 176 18.62 -0.61 -16.38
CA GLU A 176 17.72 -0.31 -17.48
C GLU A 176 17.01 -1.62 -17.84
N PRO A 177 15.67 -1.64 -17.97
CA PRO A 177 14.96 -2.87 -18.24
C PRO A 177 15.43 -3.42 -19.59
N GLU A 178 16.31 -4.42 -19.58
CA GLU A 178 16.85 -5.06 -20.79
C GLU A 178 15.78 -5.85 -21.56
N GLN A 179 14.57 -6.00 -20.99
CA GLN A 179 13.43 -6.63 -21.64
C GLN A 179 12.11 -6.00 -21.17
N GLN A 180 11.56 -5.08 -21.96
CA GLN A 180 10.11 -4.84 -21.94
C GLN A 180 9.44 -5.99 -22.68
N ILE A 181 9.15 -7.09 -21.99
CA ILE A 181 8.17 -8.07 -22.46
C ILE A 181 6.83 -7.64 -21.87
N GLY A 182 6.05 -6.95 -22.69
CA GLY A 182 4.83 -6.26 -22.32
C GLY A 182 4.97 -4.76 -22.53
N GLU A 183 4.06 -4.17 -23.31
CA GLU A 183 3.93 -2.72 -23.39
C GLU A 183 3.81 -2.17 -21.96
N ALA A 184 4.62 -1.15 -21.64
CA ALA A 184 4.39 -0.36 -20.43
C ALA A 184 2.91 0.02 -20.46
N ALA A 185 2.14 -0.46 -19.48
CA ALA A 185 0.73 -0.12 -19.39
C ALA A 185 0.63 1.39 -19.56
N PRO A 186 -0.10 1.91 -20.57
CA PRO A 186 -0.04 3.31 -20.90
C PRO A 186 -0.22 4.11 -19.62
N ILE A 187 0.78 4.93 -19.29
CA ILE A 187 0.59 6.03 -18.37
C ILE A 187 -0.21 7.07 -19.17
N GLU A 188 -1.39 6.68 -19.65
CA GLU A 188 -2.35 7.60 -20.19
C GLU A 188 -2.97 8.29 -18.98
N GLU A 189 -2.37 9.43 -18.64
CA GLU A 189 -3.02 10.50 -17.93
C GLU A 189 -4.22 10.96 -18.76
N ASN A 190 -5.34 10.24 -18.67
CA ASN A 190 -6.64 10.91 -18.73
C ASN A 190 -6.96 11.34 -17.30
N ILE A 191 -6.34 12.44 -16.92
CA ILE A 191 -6.83 13.29 -15.83
C ILE A 191 -8.12 13.90 -16.41
N PRO A 192 -9.32 13.61 -15.88
CA PRO A 192 -10.44 14.51 -16.14
C PRO A 192 -9.98 15.86 -15.62
N GLU A 193 -9.95 16.86 -16.52
CA GLU A 193 -9.67 18.25 -16.18
C GLU A 193 -10.40 18.60 -14.87
N GLU A 194 -9.72 19.39 -14.05
CA GLU A 194 -10.22 19.89 -12.78
C GLU A 194 -11.71 20.20 -12.89
N ILE A 195 -12.53 19.45 -12.14
CA ILE A 195 -13.95 19.79 -11.99
C ILE A 195 -13.94 21.19 -11.38
N SER A 196 -14.35 22.18 -12.17
CA SER A 196 -14.39 23.56 -11.71
C SER A 196 -15.42 23.66 -10.59
N ILE A 197 -15.27 24.65 -9.71
CA ILE A 197 -16.23 24.87 -8.60
C ILE A 197 -17.66 25.06 -9.16
N GLU A 198 -17.78 25.56 -10.39
CA GLU A 198 -19.03 25.74 -11.12
C GLU A 198 -19.69 24.40 -11.49
N ASP A 199 -18.90 23.36 -11.78
CA ASP A 199 -19.40 22.01 -12.07
C ASP A 199 -19.89 21.28 -10.82
N VAL A 200 -19.32 21.59 -9.64
CA VAL A 200 -19.79 21.05 -8.36
C VAL A 200 -21.15 21.65 -7.97
N GLU A 201 -21.34 22.95 -8.22
CA GLU A 201 -22.61 23.64 -7.95
C GLU A 201 -23.74 23.20 -8.90
N ALA A 202 -23.43 22.79 -10.14
CA ALA A 202 -24.41 22.26 -11.08
C ALA A 202 -24.95 20.88 -10.65
N ILE A 203 -24.08 20.02 -10.12
CA ILE A 203 -24.44 18.67 -9.65
C ILE A 203 -25.30 18.73 -8.37
N GLU A 204 -25.10 19.74 -7.52
CA GLU A 204 -25.93 19.93 -6.32
C GLU A 204 -27.34 20.45 -6.66
N LYS A 205 -27.50 21.23 -7.74
CA LYS A 205 -28.81 21.71 -8.20
C LYS A 205 -29.64 20.60 -8.84
N GLU A 206 -29.05 19.71 -9.63
CA GLU A 206 -29.78 18.59 -10.24
C GLU A 206 -30.30 17.56 -9.22
N LYS A 207 -29.67 17.45 -8.04
CA LYS A 207 -30.14 16.58 -6.95
C LYS A 207 -31.32 17.13 -6.16
N GLN A 208 -31.61 18.43 -6.24
CA GLN A 208 -32.75 19.05 -5.56
C GLN A 208 -34.04 19.03 -6.39
N ASP A 209 -33.97 18.72 -7.68
CA ASP A 209 -35.12 18.76 -8.61
C ASP A 209 -35.71 17.37 -8.97
N GLN A 210 -35.27 16.28 -8.33
CA GLN A 210 -35.99 15.01 -8.43
C GLN A 210 -37.09 14.94 -7.35
N PRO A 211 -38.38 14.94 -7.72
CA PRO A 211 -39.44 14.78 -6.74
C PRO A 211 -39.41 13.36 -6.16
N ASP A 212 -39.52 13.27 -4.83
CA ASP A 212 -39.73 12.03 -4.08
C ASP A 212 -40.96 11.31 -4.65
N ASN A 213 -40.75 10.22 -5.37
CA ASN A 213 -41.82 9.26 -5.66
C ASN A 213 -42.02 8.38 -4.42
N GLU A 214 -42.71 8.94 -3.42
CA GLU A 214 -43.56 8.14 -2.54
C GLU A 214 -44.77 7.68 -3.36
N ASP A 215 -44.88 6.37 -3.56
CA ASP A 215 -46.13 5.60 -3.44
C ASP A 215 -45.94 4.23 -4.13
N LEU A 216 -45.85 3.18 -3.32
CA LEU A 216 -46.06 1.79 -3.73
C LEU A 216 -47.25 1.25 -2.94
N ASP A 217 -48.38 1.09 -3.65
CA ASP A 217 -49.42 0.10 -3.32
C ASP A 217 -48.89 -1.33 -3.49
#